data_AF-A0A951DH27-F1
#
_entry.id   AF-A0A951DH27-F1
#
_cell.length_a   1.000
_cell.length_b   1.000
_cell.length_c   1.000
_cell.angle_alpha   90.00
_cell.angle_beta   90.00
_cell.angle_gamma   90.00
#
_symmetry.space_group_name_H-M   'P 1'
#
loop_
_entity.id
_entity.type
_entity.pdbx_description
1 polymer ?
#
loop_
_entity_poly.entity_id
_entity_poly.type
_entity_poly.pdbx_seq_one_letter_code
_entity_poly.pdbx_strand_id
1 'polypeptide(L)'
;MKTVGFNNPLYILPFDHRGSFQKKMFGWTGTLTPNQTAQIAATKEVIYDAFVAALENGAPKDKAGILVDEQFGAAILFDAAAQGYTTCCPAEKSGQDEFDFEYGEQFAEHIETFHPTFCKVLVRYKPEGDRALNERQRARLWRLSEYLHNRSQSMFMFELLVPAEDAQLARLNSDKKKYDLELRPGLMVEAIRQLQDGGVEPDVWKIEGL
;
A
#
# COMPACT_ATOMS: atom_id res chain seq x y z
N MET A 1 19.50 -15.32 -0.84
CA MET A 1 18.32 -14.59 -0.36
C MET A 1 18.80 -13.30 0.28
N LYS A 2 18.19 -12.17 -0.07
CA LYS A 2 18.39 -10.92 0.67
C LYS A 2 17.89 -11.10 2.10
N THR A 3 18.53 -10.44 3.05
CA THR A 3 18.02 -10.38 4.42
C THR A 3 16.70 -9.62 4.40
N VAL A 4 15.63 -10.22 4.93
CA VAL A 4 14.30 -9.60 5.03
C VAL A 4 14.31 -8.62 6.20
N GLY A 5 13.68 -7.46 5.99
CA GLY A 5 13.39 -6.48 7.04
C GLY A 5 14.07 -5.13 6.85
N PHE A 6 13.44 -4.11 7.40
CA PHE A 6 13.96 -2.75 7.46
C PHE A 6 13.98 -2.24 8.91
N ASN A 7 15.15 -1.80 9.39
CA ASN A 7 15.37 -1.48 10.81
C ASN A 7 15.64 0.00 11.09
N ASN A 8 15.47 0.89 10.11
CA ASN A 8 15.58 2.33 10.30
C ASN A 8 14.18 2.96 10.47
N PRO A 9 14.06 4.08 11.19
CA PRO A 9 12.79 4.82 11.26
C PRO A 9 12.32 5.27 9.87
N LEU A 10 11.03 5.13 9.60
CA LEU A 10 10.38 5.57 8.35
C LEU A 10 9.27 6.58 8.66
N TYR A 11 9.37 7.76 8.06
CA TYR A 11 8.35 8.81 8.09
C TYR A 11 7.82 9.01 6.67
N ILE A 12 6.83 8.20 6.29
CA ILE A 12 6.28 8.20 4.94
C ILE A 12 5.05 9.11 4.88
N LEU A 13 4.98 9.99 3.87
CA LEU A 13 3.80 10.77 3.52
C LEU A 13 2.99 10.01 2.45
N PRO A 14 1.84 9.38 2.81
CA PRO A 14 1.04 8.62 1.85
C PRO A 14 -0.01 9.48 1.15
N PHE A 15 -0.03 9.40 -0.19
CA PHE A 15 -1.00 10.05 -1.05
C PHE A 15 -1.25 9.23 -2.34
N ASP A 16 -1.14 7.91 -2.25
CA ASP A 16 -1.37 6.89 -3.30
C ASP A 16 -2.86 6.61 -3.59
N HIS A 17 -3.77 7.35 -2.95
CA HIS A 17 -5.20 7.22 -3.17
C HIS A 17 -5.56 7.54 -4.64
N ARG A 18 -6.23 6.60 -5.31
CA ARG A 18 -6.72 6.75 -6.69
C ARG A 18 -8.25 6.85 -6.71
N GLY A 19 -8.95 5.73 -6.71
CA GLY A 19 -10.40 5.66 -6.87
C GLY A 19 -11.18 6.44 -5.81
N SER A 20 -10.70 6.43 -4.56
CA SER A 20 -11.29 7.22 -3.48
C SER A 20 -11.01 8.71 -3.63
N PHE A 21 -9.84 9.09 -4.14
CA PHE A 21 -9.45 10.50 -4.31
C PHE A 21 -10.28 11.16 -5.40
N GLN A 22 -10.38 10.54 -6.59
CA GLN A 22 -11.25 11.06 -7.67
C GLN A 22 -12.71 11.23 -7.21
N LYS A 23 -13.25 10.26 -6.46
CA LYS A 23 -14.65 10.25 -6.07
C LYS A 23 -14.93 11.22 -4.93
N LYS A 24 -14.11 11.20 -3.88
CA LYS A 24 -14.38 11.99 -2.66
C LYS A 24 -13.93 13.45 -2.80
N MET A 25 -12.84 13.71 -3.51
CA MET A 25 -12.31 15.07 -3.68
C MET A 25 -12.94 15.79 -4.86
N PHE A 26 -13.10 15.11 -6.02
CA PHE A 26 -13.57 15.75 -7.25
C PHE A 26 -15.00 15.37 -7.65
N GLY A 27 -15.62 14.38 -6.98
CA GLY A 27 -16.95 13.90 -7.34
C GLY A 27 -17.01 13.11 -8.64
N TRP A 28 -15.87 12.74 -9.23
CA TRP A 28 -15.82 12.02 -10.49
C TRP A 28 -15.95 10.51 -10.30
N THR A 29 -16.57 9.86 -11.28
CA THR A 29 -16.78 8.41 -11.30
C THR A 29 -16.55 7.87 -12.71
N GLY A 30 -16.22 6.58 -12.82
CA GLY A 30 -15.90 5.96 -14.09
C GLY A 30 -14.49 6.29 -14.58
N THR A 31 -14.28 6.15 -15.89
CA THR A 31 -12.99 6.43 -16.54
C THR A 31 -12.74 7.93 -16.61
N LEU A 32 -11.58 8.37 -16.13
CA LEU A 32 -11.17 9.77 -16.19
C LEU A 32 -10.78 10.20 -17.60
N THR A 33 -11.14 11.44 -17.93
CA THR A 33 -10.59 12.12 -19.11
C THR A 33 -9.13 12.52 -18.89
N PRO A 34 -8.33 12.77 -19.95
CA PRO A 34 -6.95 13.24 -19.80
C PRO A 34 -6.83 14.51 -18.95
N ASN A 35 -7.77 15.45 -19.09
CA ASN A 35 -7.78 16.67 -18.28
C ASN A 35 -8.04 16.40 -16.80
N GLN A 36 -8.95 15.48 -16.47
CA GLN A 36 -9.21 15.08 -15.09
C GLN A 36 -7.99 14.36 -14.48
N THR A 37 -7.35 13.48 -15.25
CA THR A 37 -6.10 12.82 -14.85
C THR A 37 -5.01 13.85 -14.55
N ALA A 38 -4.82 14.84 -15.42
CA ALA A 38 -3.87 15.93 -15.22
C ALA A 38 -4.19 16.78 -13.98
N GLN A 39 -5.47 17.03 -13.69
CA GLN A 39 -5.89 17.77 -12.49
C GLN A 39 -5.58 17.00 -11.20
N ILE A 40 -5.76 15.68 -11.18
CA ILE A 40 -5.36 14.86 -10.03
C ILE A 40 -3.84 14.86 -9.87
N ALA A 41 -3.09 14.70 -10.96
CA ALA A 41 -1.63 14.74 -10.93
C ALA A 41 -1.12 16.08 -10.34
N ALA A 42 -1.60 17.22 -10.86
CA ALA A 42 -1.25 18.54 -10.35
C ALA A 42 -1.62 18.73 -8.86
N THR A 43 -2.71 18.11 -8.41
CA THR A 43 -3.09 18.17 -6.98
C THR A 43 -2.12 17.37 -6.12
N LYS A 44 -1.58 16.25 -6.62
CA LYS A 44 -0.57 15.46 -5.92
C LYS A 44 0.81 16.14 -5.94
N GLU A 45 1.12 16.91 -6.97
CA GLU A 45 2.33 17.75 -7.01
C GLU A 45 2.34 18.73 -5.83
N VAL A 46 1.21 19.35 -5.49
CA VAL A 46 1.11 20.23 -4.29
C VAL A 46 1.47 19.49 -2.99
N ILE A 47 1.09 18.20 -2.87
CA ILE A 47 1.45 17.39 -1.70
C ILE A 47 2.96 17.09 -1.69
N TYR A 48 3.54 16.85 -2.86
CA TYR A 48 4.98 16.64 -3.02
C TYR A 48 5.78 17.92 -2.73
N ASP A 49 5.33 19.08 -3.19
CA ASP A 49 5.94 20.39 -2.86
C ASP A 49 5.96 20.61 -1.34
N ALA A 50 4.89 20.23 -0.64
CA ALA A 50 4.84 20.30 0.81
C ALA A 50 5.83 19.32 1.48
N PHE A 51 6.05 18.13 0.90
CA PHE A 51 7.08 17.19 1.37
C PHE A 51 8.48 17.81 1.21
N VAL A 52 8.79 18.37 0.04
CA VAL A 52 10.08 19.04 -0.20
C VAL A 52 10.27 20.21 0.76
N ALA A 53 9.27 21.06 0.93
CA ALA A 53 9.31 22.17 1.88
C ALA A 53 9.53 21.67 3.33
N ALA A 54 8.92 20.55 3.74
CA ALA A 54 9.15 20.00 5.08
C ALA A 54 10.62 19.57 5.28
N LEU A 55 11.27 19.00 4.25
CA LEU A 55 12.70 18.66 4.29
C LEU A 55 13.57 19.92 4.41
N GLU A 56 13.28 20.95 3.62
CA GLU A 56 13.98 22.23 3.68
C GLU A 56 13.85 22.92 5.05
N ASN A 57 12.73 22.66 5.75
CA ASN A 57 12.47 23.15 7.10
C ASN A 57 12.99 22.21 8.21
N GLY A 58 13.80 21.21 7.87
CA GLY A 58 14.55 20.40 8.84
C GLY A 58 13.98 19.02 9.16
N ALA A 59 12.97 18.54 8.42
CA ALA A 59 12.59 17.13 8.52
C ALA A 59 13.76 16.21 8.09
N PRO A 60 13.95 15.05 8.76
CA PRO A 60 15.11 14.19 8.51
C PRO A 60 15.01 13.47 7.16
N LYS A 61 15.76 13.95 6.16
CA LYS A 61 15.77 13.41 4.79
C LYS A 61 16.08 11.91 4.72
N ASP A 62 16.91 11.40 5.61
CA ASP A 62 17.31 9.98 5.68
C ASP A 62 16.20 9.04 6.18
N LYS A 63 15.14 9.60 6.80
CA LYS A 63 13.99 8.86 7.34
C LYS A 63 12.70 9.15 6.58
N ALA A 64 12.67 10.26 5.85
CA ALA A 64 11.48 10.75 5.19
C ALA A 64 11.30 10.14 3.79
N GLY A 65 10.06 9.83 3.44
CA GLY A 65 9.73 9.34 2.10
C GLY A 65 8.30 9.63 1.70
N ILE A 66 7.98 9.28 0.46
CA ILE A 66 6.63 9.45 -0.12
C ILE A 66 6.06 8.10 -0.53
N LEU A 67 4.72 7.98 -0.46
CA LEU A 67 3.98 6.87 -1.06
C LEU A 67 2.95 7.45 -2.05
N VAL A 68 3.17 7.22 -3.34
CA VAL A 68 2.32 7.74 -4.42
C VAL A 68 2.15 6.69 -5.51
N ASP A 69 0.98 6.66 -6.16
CA ASP A 69 0.71 5.77 -7.29
C ASP A 69 1.33 6.27 -8.60
N GLU A 70 1.63 5.33 -9.49
CA GLU A 70 2.16 5.66 -10.81
C GLU A 70 1.13 6.32 -11.75
N GLN A 71 -0.17 6.07 -11.58
CA GLN A 71 -1.21 6.61 -12.48
C GLN A 71 -1.23 8.14 -12.47
N PHE A 72 -1.06 8.76 -11.30
CA PHE A 72 -1.08 10.21 -11.13
C PHE A 72 0.26 10.78 -10.67
N GLY A 73 1.17 9.95 -10.17
CA GLY A 73 2.42 10.37 -9.53
C GLY A 73 3.68 9.95 -10.25
N ALA A 74 3.63 9.47 -11.50
CA ALA A 74 4.82 9.04 -12.23
C ALA A 74 5.93 10.11 -12.25
N ALA A 75 5.60 11.37 -12.56
CA ALA A 75 6.58 12.46 -12.55
C ALA A 75 7.20 12.70 -11.16
N ILE A 76 6.37 12.60 -10.11
CA ILE A 76 6.80 12.74 -8.71
C ILE A 76 7.77 11.60 -8.33
N LEU A 77 7.48 10.36 -8.75
CA LEU A 77 8.35 9.21 -8.48
C LEU A 77 9.73 9.38 -9.14
N PHE A 78 9.77 9.84 -10.39
CA PHE A 78 11.04 10.08 -11.08
C PHE A 78 11.85 11.22 -10.43
N ASP A 79 11.21 12.34 -10.09
CA ASP A 79 11.90 13.44 -9.41
C ASP A 79 12.40 13.02 -8.03
N ALA A 80 11.55 12.38 -7.22
CA ALA A 80 11.92 11.93 -5.88
C ALA A 80 13.10 10.93 -5.90
N ALA A 81 13.12 10.03 -6.88
CA ALA A 81 14.25 9.13 -7.10
C ALA A 81 15.54 9.90 -7.48
N ALA A 82 15.44 10.89 -8.37
CA ALA A 82 16.59 11.73 -8.76
C ALA A 82 17.14 12.55 -7.58
N GLN A 83 16.29 12.94 -6.63
CA GLN A 83 16.68 13.64 -5.40
C GLN A 83 17.20 12.70 -4.30
N GLY A 84 17.13 11.38 -4.52
CA GLY A 84 17.53 10.35 -3.55
C GLY A 84 16.59 10.24 -2.35
N TYR A 85 15.31 10.56 -2.52
CA TYR A 85 14.30 10.36 -1.48
C TYR A 85 13.82 8.90 -1.44
N THR A 86 13.38 8.45 -0.27
CA THR A 86 12.69 7.16 -0.16
C THR A 86 11.34 7.23 -0.90
N THR A 87 11.15 6.34 -1.86
CA THR A 87 9.92 6.24 -2.66
C THR A 87 9.20 4.93 -2.38
N CYS A 88 7.88 5.00 -2.21
CA CYS A 88 7.01 3.84 -2.15
C CYS A 88 5.99 3.94 -3.29
N CYS A 89 5.74 2.84 -4.00
CA CYS A 89 4.75 2.79 -5.08
C CYS A 89 3.83 1.58 -4.90
N PRO A 90 2.48 1.75 -4.92
CA PRO A 90 1.53 0.65 -4.83
C PRO A 90 1.56 -0.24 -6.08
N ALA A 91 1.39 -1.54 -5.90
CA ALA A 91 1.22 -2.52 -6.98
C ALA A 91 -0.21 -3.09 -7.08
N GLU A 92 -1.04 -2.86 -6.05
CA GLU A 92 -2.41 -3.38 -6.00
C GLU A 92 -3.39 -2.58 -6.86
N LYS A 93 -4.51 -3.21 -7.26
CA LYS A 93 -5.69 -2.48 -7.72
C LYS A 93 -6.36 -1.68 -6.62
N SER A 94 -6.74 -0.44 -6.93
CA SER A 94 -7.38 0.45 -5.95
C SER A 94 -8.84 0.06 -5.69
N GLY A 95 -9.18 -0.13 -4.41
CA GLY A 95 -10.58 -0.05 -3.94
C GLY A 95 -11.40 -1.33 -4.06
N GLN A 96 -10.77 -2.49 -4.23
CA GLN A 96 -11.43 -3.79 -4.24
C GLN A 96 -11.14 -4.62 -2.98
N ASP A 97 -11.95 -5.64 -2.72
CA ASP A 97 -11.82 -6.49 -1.54
C ASP A 97 -10.73 -7.57 -1.69
N GLU A 98 -10.64 -8.21 -2.86
CA GLU A 98 -9.61 -9.20 -3.17
C GLU A 98 -8.37 -8.52 -3.78
N PHE A 99 -7.19 -8.81 -3.24
CA PHE A 99 -5.92 -8.35 -3.81
C PHE A 99 -5.74 -8.86 -5.25
N ASP A 100 -5.42 -7.93 -6.15
CA ASP A 100 -4.97 -8.19 -7.50
C ASP A 100 -3.99 -7.09 -7.92
N PHE A 101 -3.12 -7.39 -8.89
CA PHE A 101 -2.15 -6.42 -9.40
C PHE A 101 -2.84 -5.42 -10.32
N GLU A 102 -2.50 -4.13 -10.21
CA GLU A 102 -3.02 -3.09 -11.12
C GLU A 102 -2.82 -3.47 -12.59
N TYR A 103 -1.63 -3.96 -12.91
CA TYR A 103 -1.21 -4.32 -14.26
C TYR A 103 -1.12 -5.83 -14.50
N GLY A 104 -1.77 -6.63 -13.66
CA GLY A 104 -1.84 -8.08 -13.80
C GLY A 104 -0.46 -8.73 -13.96
N GLU A 105 -0.27 -9.47 -15.04
CA GLU A 105 1.00 -10.17 -15.34
C GLU A 105 2.19 -9.24 -15.58
N GLN A 106 1.95 -7.95 -15.90
CA GLN A 106 2.99 -6.95 -16.13
C GLN A 106 3.45 -6.25 -14.84
N PHE A 107 2.99 -6.66 -13.65
CA PHE A 107 3.33 -6.01 -12.38
C PHE A 107 4.85 -5.80 -12.19
N ALA A 108 5.66 -6.78 -12.62
CA ALA A 108 7.11 -6.74 -12.54
C ALA A 108 7.71 -5.58 -13.36
N GLU A 109 7.27 -5.42 -14.61
CA GLU A 109 7.73 -4.35 -15.50
C GLU A 109 7.41 -2.95 -14.92
N HIS A 110 6.23 -2.81 -14.34
CA HIS A 110 5.82 -1.56 -13.70
C HIS A 110 6.67 -1.25 -12.46
N ILE A 111 6.96 -2.24 -11.59
CA ILE A 111 7.87 -2.06 -10.46
C ILE A 111 9.25 -1.61 -10.94
N GLU A 112 9.80 -2.29 -11.95
CA GLU A 112 11.15 -1.98 -12.44
C GLU A 112 11.22 -0.69 -13.27
N THR A 113 10.10 -0.18 -13.79
CA THR A 113 10.06 1.13 -14.45
C THR A 113 10.36 2.26 -13.47
N PHE A 114 9.89 2.15 -12.23
CA PHE A 114 10.03 3.19 -11.21
C PHE A 114 11.15 2.92 -10.20
N HIS A 115 11.60 1.67 -10.05
CA HIS A 115 12.56 1.24 -9.02
C HIS A 115 12.28 1.85 -7.63
N PRO A 116 11.06 1.72 -7.08
CA PRO A 116 10.75 2.33 -5.79
C PRO A 116 11.62 1.72 -4.70
N THR A 117 11.92 2.48 -3.64
CA THR A 117 12.55 1.90 -2.44
C THR A 117 11.69 0.78 -1.87
N PHE A 118 10.37 1.00 -1.82
CA PHE A 118 9.39 0.01 -1.40
C PHE A 118 8.31 -0.20 -2.47
N CYS A 119 8.17 -1.43 -2.95
CA CYS A 119 6.93 -1.87 -3.59
C CYS A 119 5.90 -2.09 -2.48
N LYS A 120 4.81 -1.32 -2.53
CA LYS A 120 3.75 -1.36 -1.53
C LYS A 120 2.56 -2.16 -2.05
N VAL A 121 1.87 -2.87 -1.16
CA VAL A 121 0.52 -3.38 -1.40
C VAL A 121 -0.42 -2.97 -0.28
N LEU A 122 -1.71 -2.84 -0.56
CA LEU A 122 -2.77 -2.81 0.45
C LEU A 122 -3.66 -4.03 0.28
N VAL A 123 -3.81 -4.79 1.36
CA VAL A 123 -4.59 -6.03 1.38
C VAL A 123 -5.64 -5.96 2.48
N ARG A 124 -6.89 -6.22 2.11
CA ARG A 124 -7.97 -6.49 3.06
C ARG A 124 -7.99 -7.99 3.30
N TYR A 125 -7.57 -8.40 4.50
CA TYR A 125 -7.46 -9.81 4.83
C TYR A 125 -8.29 -10.12 6.06
N LYS A 126 -9.27 -11.01 5.90
CA LYS A 126 -10.17 -11.43 6.97
C LYS A 126 -9.82 -12.86 7.34
N PRO A 127 -9.06 -13.12 8.41
CA PRO A 127 -8.51 -14.45 8.70
C PRO A 127 -9.58 -15.52 8.97
N GLU A 128 -10.75 -15.11 9.44
CA GLU A 128 -11.92 -15.98 9.69
C GLU A 128 -12.95 -15.93 8.54
N GLY A 129 -12.63 -15.23 7.45
CA GLY A 129 -13.53 -15.01 6.32
C GLY A 129 -13.51 -16.12 5.26
N ASP A 130 -13.77 -15.73 4.01
CA ASP A 130 -13.74 -16.65 2.87
C ASP A 130 -12.33 -17.24 2.66
N ARG A 131 -12.20 -18.53 2.98
CA ARG A 131 -10.95 -19.29 2.87
C ARG A 131 -10.43 -19.37 1.44
N ALA A 132 -11.30 -19.58 0.46
CA ALA A 132 -10.91 -19.71 -0.94
C ALA A 132 -10.44 -18.36 -1.50
N LEU A 133 -11.08 -17.26 -1.10
CA LEU A 133 -10.60 -15.91 -1.41
C LEU A 133 -9.22 -15.68 -0.81
N ASN A 134 -9.03 -15.96 0.47
CA ASN A 134 -7.75 -15.77 1.14
C ASN A 134 -6.63 -16.64 0.53
N GLU A 135 -6.93 -17.87 0.10
CA GLU A 135 -5.98 -18.73 -0.62
C GLU A 135 -5.49 -18.07 -1.93
N ARG A 136 -6.40 -17.49 -2.72
CA ARG A 136 -6.03 -16.76 -3.94
C ARG A 136 -5.19 -15.51 -3.63
N GLN A 137 -5.57 -14.75 -2.61
CA GLN A 137 -4.79 -13.58 -2.17
C GLN A 137 -3.36 -14.00 -1.79
N ARG A 138 -3.20 -15.01 -0.94
CA ARG A 138 -1.88 -15.51 -0.52
C ARG A 138 -1.05 -15.99 -1.71
N ALA A 139 -1.64 -16.70 -2.67
CA ALA A 139 -0.92 -17.15 -3.86
C ALA A 139 -0.34 -15.97 -4.69
N ARG A 140 -1.12 -14.90 -4.90
CA ARG A 140 -0.65 -13.70 -5.62
C ARG A 140 0.39 -12.92 -4.80
N LEU A 141 0.21 -12.82 -3.50
CA LEU A 141 1.13 -12.11 -2.59
C LEU A 141 2.45 -12.87 -2.43
N TRP A 142 2.42 -14.20 -2.40
CA TRP A 142 3.60 -15.05 -2.43
C TRP A 142 4.41 -14.82 -3.71
N ARG A 143 3.73 -14.77 -4.87
CA ARG A 143 4.37 -14.44 -6.15
C ARG A 143 5.07 -13.08 -6.12
N LEU A 144 4.47 -12.07 -5.50
CA LEU A 144 5.09 -10.76 -5.32
C LEU A 144 6.31 -10.84 -4.38
N SER A 145 6.16 -11.47 -3.22
CA SER A 145 7.24 -11.63 -2.23
C SER A 145 8.46 -12.33 -2.85
N GLU A 146 8.23 -13.44 -3.56
CA GLU A 146 9.28 -14.17 -4.29
C GLU A 146 9.95 -13.32 -5.37
N TYR A 147 9.18 -12.51 -6.11
CA TYR A 147 9.75 -11.62 -7.12
C TYR A 147 10.64 -10.54 -6.48
N LEU A 148 10.14 -9.86 -5.44
CA LEU A 148 10.86 -8.77 -4.77
C LEU A 148 12.16 -9.27 -4.11
N HIS A 149 12.11 -10.41 -3.42
CA HIS A 149 13.29 -10.95 -2.73
C HIS A 149 14.37 -11.48 -3.67
N ASN A 150 13.99 -12.06 -4.80
CA ASN A 150 14.91 -12.79 -5.67
C ASN A 150 15.30 -12.02 -6.93
N ARG A 151 14.49 -11.05 -7.38
CA ARG A 151 14.66 -10.40 -8.69
C ARG A 151 14.64 -8.88 -8.66
N SER A 152 13.90 -8.25 -7.76
CA SER A 152 13.84 -6.78 -7.66
C SER A 152 14.90 -6.21 -6.71
N GLN A 153 15.22 -4.93 -6.87
CA GLN A 153 15.92 -4.16 -5.84
C GLN A 153 14.97 -3.63 -4.76
N SER A 154 13.70 -3.44 -5.11
CA SER A 154 12.68 -2.88 -4.23
C SER A 154 12.39 -3.80 -3.04
N MET A 155 12.22 -3.20 -1.85
CA MET A 155 11.75 -3.90 -0.66
C MET A 155 10.23 -4.04 -0.67
N PHE A 156 9.70 -4.98 0.10
CA PHE A 156 8.27 -5.25 0.19
C PHE A 156 7.63 -4.55 1.39
N MET A 157 6.74 -3.59 1.13
CA MET A 157 5.89 -2.96 2.15
C MET A 157 4.46 -3.48 2.06
N PHE A 158 3.96 -4.05 3.15
CA PHE A 158 2.63 -4.64 3.20
C PHE A 158 1.71 -3.82 4.11
N GLU A 159 0.72 -3.16 3.53
CA GLU A 159 -0.37 -2.53 4.26
C GLU A 159 -1.49 -3.53 4.52
N LEU A 160 -1.66 -3.91 5.79
CA LEU A 160 -2.66 -4.88 6.21
C LEU A 160 -3.86 -4.18 6.83
N LEU A 161 -5.02 -4.36 6.22
CA LEU A 161 -6.32 -4.02 6.80
C LEU A 161 -7.06 -5.29 7.18
N VAL A 162 -7.61 -5.32 8.38
CA VAL A 162 -8.40 -6.45 8.89
C VAL A 162 -9.83 -5.98 9.16
N PRO A 163 -10.64 -5.81 8.10
CA PRO A 163 -12.02 -5.39 8.26
C PRO A 163 -12.85 -6.47 8.96
N ALA A 164 -13.82 -6.04 9.76
CA ALA A 164 -14.73 -6.96 10.43
C ALA A 164 -15.59 -7.76 9.43
N GLU A 165 -15.90 -8.99 9.79
CA GLU A 165 -17.03 -9.71 9.21
C GLU A 165 -18.35 -9.24 9.82
N ASP A 166 -19.44 -9.35 9.04
CA ASP A 166 -20.78 -8.96 9.49
C ASP A 166 -21.19 -9.71 10.78
N ALA A 167 -20.82 -10.98 10.90
CA ALA A 167 -21.08 -11.79 12.10
C ALA A 167 -20.31 -11.29 13.33
N GLN A 168 -19.09 -10.77 13.15
CA GLN A 168 -18.30 -10.20 14.24
C GLN A 168 -18.90 -8.86 14.71
N LEU A 169 -19.34 -8.01 13.76
CA LEU A 169 -20.04 -6.77 14.10
C LEU A 169 -21.39 -7.03 14.77
N ALA A 170 -22.16 -8.02 14.29
CA ALA A 170 -23.45 -8.36 14.89
C ALA A 170 -23.31 -8.76 16.37
N ARG A 171 -22.26 -9.51 16.73
CA ARG A 171 -21.94 -9.88 18.12
C ARG A 171 -21.60 -8.67 19.00
N LEU A 172 -21.16 -7.58 18.39
CA LEU A 172 -20.78 -6.33 19.05
C LEU A 172 -21.85 -5.24 18.91
N ASN A 173 -23.10 -5.59 18.58
CA ASN A 173 -24.18 -4.63 18.33
C ASN A 173 -23.81 -3.55 17.28
N SER A 174 -23.06 -3.96 16.25
CA SER A 174 -22.54 -3.10 15.18
C SER A 174 -21.58 -2.00 15.65
N ASP A 175 -21.00 -2.14 16.85
CA ASP A 175 -20.03 -1.19 17.41
C ASP A 175 -18.64 -1.42 16.82
N LYS A 176 -18.28 -0.57 15.85
CA LYS A 176 -16.95 -0.61 15.21
C LYS A 176 -15.82 -0.31 16.19
N LYS A 177 -16.03 0.57 17.18
CA LYS A 177 -14.97 0.89 18.14
C LYS A 177 -14.64 -0.31 19.02
N LYS A 178 -15.67 -1.09 19.39
CA LYS A 178 -15.45 -2.36 20.09
C LYS A 178 -14.73 -3.38 19.22
N TYR A 179 -15.07 -3.48 17.94
CA TYR A 179 -14.32 -4.34 17.02
C TYR A 179 -12.83 -3.97 17.01
N ASP A 180 -12.55 -2.68 16.90
CA ASP A 180 -11.19 -2.12 16.81
C ASP A 180 -10.36 -2.41 18.05
N LEU A 181 -10.96 -2.28 19.24
CA LEU A 181 -10.28 -2.48 20.52
C LEU A 181 -10.21 -3.95 20.97
N GLU A 182 -11.25 -4.73 20.71
CA GLU A 182 -11.43 -6.05 21.34
C GLU A 182 -11.08 -7.22 20.41
N LEU A 183 -11.30 -7.09 19.09
CA LEU A 183 -11.15 -8.21 18.15
C LEU A 183 -10.02 -7.99 17.13
N ARG A 184 -9.93 -6.79 16.55
CA ARG A 184 -9.00 -6.49 15.46
C ARG A 184 -7.54 -6.81 15.79
N PRO A 185 -6.98 -6.54 16.99
CA PRO A 185 -5.59 -6.85 17.29
C PRO A 185 -5.28 -8.35 17.18
N GLY A 186 -6.15 -9.20 17.74
CA GLY A 186 -6.00 -10.65 17.66
C GLY A 186 -6.13 -11.18 16.24
N LEU A 187 -7.11 -10.66 15.48
CA LEU A 187 -7.30 -11.01 14.08
C LEU A 187 -6.13 -10.54 13.21
N MET A 188 -5.50 -9.41 13.53
CA MET A 188 -4.32 -8.93 12.80
C MET A 188 -3.10 -9.85 13.00
N VAL A 189 -2.85 -10.29 14.24
CA VAL A 189 -1.79 -11.27 14.52
C VAL A 189 -2.05 -12.57 13.75
N GLU A 190 -3.29 -13.05 13.74
CA GLU A 190 -3.66 -14.25 12.99
C GLU A 190 -3.50 -14.06 11.47
N ALA A 191 -3.92 -12.90 10.93
CA ALA A 191 -3.74 -12.59 9.52
C ALA A 191 -2.25 -12.57 9.12
N ILE A 192 -1.39 -11.96 9.93
CA ILE A 192 0.07 -11.96 9.70
C ILE A 192 0.61 -13.39 9.71
N ARG A 193 0.23 -14.22 10.69
CA ARG A 193 0.66 -15.63 10.73
C ARG A 193 0.24 -16.39 9.48
N GLN A 194 -1.02 -16.30 9.08
CA GLN A 194 -1.50 -16.99 7.87
C GLN A 194 -0.80 -16.52 6.59
N LEU A 195 -0.44 -15.23 6.51
CA LEU A 195 0.31 -14.67 5.39
C LEU A 195 1.74 -15.24 5.37
N GLN A 196 2.43 -15.25 6.52
CA GLN A 196 3.79 -15.79 6.66
C GLN A 196 3.84 -17.30 6.43
N ASP A 197 2.88 -18.08 6.97
CA ASP A 197 2.72 -19.51 6.68
C ASP A 197 2.49 -19.77 5.18
N GLY A 198 1.91 -18.80 4.47
CA GLY A 198 1.76 -18.78 3.02
C GLY A 198 3.01 -18.33 2.24
N GLY A 199 4.13 -18.09 2.93
CA GLY A 199 5.38 -17.60 2.35
C GLY A 199 5.36 -16.12 1.95
N VAL A 200 4.43 -15.33 2.50
CA VAL A 200 4.38 -13.89 2.29
C VAL A 200 5.17 -13.22 3.40
N GLU A 201 6.40 -12.80 3.09
CA GLU A 201 7.31 -12.17 4.06
C GLU A 201 7.64 -10.74 3.63
N PRO A 202 6.95 -9.71 4.17
CA PRO A 202 7.28 -8.31 3.90
C PRO A 202 8.51 -7.83 4.68
N ASP A 203 9.24 -6.87 4.10
CA ASP A 203 10.30 -6.15 4.80
C ASP A 203 9.72 -5.16 5.84
N VAL A 204 8.54 -4.60 5.56
CA VAL A 204 7.84 -3.65 6.43
C VAL A 204 6.34 -3.96 6.45
N TRP A 205 5.78 -4.10 7.64
CA TRP A 205 4.34 -4.12 7.86
C TRP A 205 3.83 -2.71 8.17
N LYS A 206 2.95 -2.18 7.31
CA LYS A 206 2.17 -0.96 7.55
C LYS A 206 0.83 -1.38 8.14
N ILE A 207 0.71 -1.27 9.46
CA ILE A 207 -0.49 -1.67 10.21
C ILE A 207 -1.24 -0.46 10.74
N GLU A 208 -2.54 -0.63 10.94
CA GLU A 208 -3.37 0.35 11.64
C GLU A 208 -2.95 0.42 13.12
N GLY A 209 -3.14 1.58 13.74
CA GLY A 209 -2.96 1.71 15.19
C GLY A 209 -3.91 0.76 15.92
N LEU A 210 -3.35 -0.09 16.78
CA LEU A 210 -4.05 -1.06 17.61
C LEU A 210 -4.33 -0.50 19.00
#